data_AF-F3GME4-F1
#
_entry.id   AF-F3GME4-F1
#
_cell.length_a   1.000
_cell.length_b   1.000
_cell.length_c   1.000
_cell.angle_alpha   90.00
_cell.angle_beta   90.00
_cell.angle_gamma   90.00
#
_symmetry.space_group_name_H-M   'P 1'
#
loop_
_entity.id
_entity.type
_entity.pdbx_description
1 polymer ?
#
loop_
_entity_poly.entity_id
_entity_poly.type
_entity_poly.pdbx_seq_one_letter_code
_entity_poly.pdbx_strand_id
1 'polypeptide(L)'
;GLAFSQSQGHLRRYLEDMYGKVFRRYMTLVNEAAPRIPPIELFWRVHFMLGAAAFSMSGIKALRAIAETDFGVNTSIEQVMRLMVPFLAGADHAMDTGESINHGLRVLGSIAIVVIGG
;
A
#
# COMPACT_ATOMS: atom_id res chain seq x y z
N GLY A 1 15.50 19.66 5.74
CA GLY A 1 14.05 19.93 5.65
C GLY A 1 13.63 20.45 4.29
N LEU A 2 14.05 21.66 3.91
CA LEU A 2 13.59 22.35 2.69
C LEU A 2 14.01 21.66 1.38
N ALA A 3 15.23 21.12 1.29
CA ALA A 3 15.69 20.40 0.09
C ALA A 3 14.93 19.08 -0.15
N PHE A 4 14.52 18.39 0.94
CA PHE A 4 13.68 17.20 0.86
C PHE A 4 12.24 17.55 0.44
N SER A 5 11.71 18.69 0.91
CA SER A 5 10.39 19.19 0.48
C SER A 5 10.39 19.70 -0.97
N GLN A 6 11.47 20.32 -1.44
CA GLN A 6 11.59 20.77 -2.84
C GLN A 6 11.78 19.60 -3.80
N SER A 7 12.58 18.59 -3.45
CA SER A 7 12.75 17.38 -4.27
C SER A 7 11.43 16.60 -4.39
N GLN A 8 10.64 16.53 -3.32
CA GLN A 8 9.27 15.98 -3.36
C GLN A 8 8.33 16.83 -4.22
N GLY A 9 8.44 18.16 -4.19
CA GLY A 9 7.62 19.06 -5.01
C GLY A 9 7.91 18.95 -6.52
N HIS A 10 9.17 18.73 -6.91
CA HIS A 10 9.55 18.46 -8.31
C HIS A 10 9.16 17.06 -8.74
N LEU A 11 9.39 16.05 -7.91
CA LEU A 11 8.99 14.68 -8.21
C LEU A 11 7.47 14.56 -8.36
N ARG A 12 6.69 15.20 -7.47
CA ARG A 12 5.23 15.23 -7.57
C ARG A 12 4.77 15.84 -8.89
N ARG A 13 5.36 16.97 -9.31
CA ARG A 13 5.04 17.61 -10.59
C ARG A 13 5.39 16.70 -11.77
N TYR A 14 6.58 16.12 -11.78
CA TYR A 14 7.00 15.18 -12.81
C TYR A 14 6.07 13.96 -12.90
N LEU A 15 5.70 13.35 -11.77
CA LEU A 15 4.78 12.21 -11.75
C LEU A 15 3.37 12.60 -12.20
N GLU A 16 2.91 13.79 -11.84
CA GLU A 16 1.64 14.33 -12.29
C GLU A 16 1.63 14.58 -13.80
N ASP A 17 2.72 15.12 -14.35
CA ASP A 17 2.87 15.38 -15.79
C ASP A 17 2.95 14.08 -16.59
N MET A 18 3.71 13.10 -16.11
CA MET A 18 3.94 11.83 -16.82
C MET A 18 2.79 10.82 -16.65
N TYR A 19 2.20 10.75 -15.46
CA TYR A 19 1.27 9.68 -15.07
C TYR A 19 -0.07 10.17 -14.53
N GLY A 20 -0.22 11.47 -14.26
CA GLY A 20 -1.41 12.03 -13.61
C GLY A 20 -2.72 11.73 -14.34
N LYS A 21 -2.71 11.67 -15.68
CA LYS A 21 -3.91 11.29 -16.46
C LYS A 21 -4.37 9.86 -16.15
N VAL A 22 -3.45 8.91 -16.11
CA VAL A 22 -3.74 7.51 -15.81
C VAL A 22 -4.14 7.37 -14.34
N PHE A 23 -3.41 8.04 -13.45
CA PHE A 23 -3.69 8.02 -12.02
C PHE A 23 -5.08 8.58 -11.71
N ARG A 24 -5.47 9.72 -12.30
CA ARG A 24 -6.82 10.28 -12.14
C ARG A 24 -7.90 9.33 -12.63
N ARG A 25 -7.73 8.73 -13.81
CA ARG A 25 -8.70 7.74 -14.34
C ARG A 25 -8.84 6.55 -13.40
N TYR A 26 -7.73 6.03 -12.88
CA TYR A 26 -7.75 4.95 -11.90
C TYR A 26 -8.49 5.36 -10.62
N MET A 27 -8.20 6.54 -10.07
CA MET A 27 -8.87 7.06 -8.89
C MET A 27 -10.37 7.29 -9.08
N THR A 28 -10.80 7.69 -10.27
CA THR A 28 -12.23 7.77 -10.61
C THR A 28 -12.89 6.40 -10.51
N LEU A 29 -12.30 5.37 -11.12
CA LEU A 29 -12.85 4.01 -11.09
C LEU A 29 -12.87 3.43 -9.67
N VAL A 30 -11.83 3.69 -8.88
CA VAL A 30 -11.77 3.30 -7.47
C VAL A 30 -12.89 3.97 -6.65
N ASN A 31 -13.14 5.26 -6.88
CA ASN A 31 -14.22 5.98 -6.22
C ASN A 31 -15.61 5.49 -6.66
N GLU A 32 -15.78 5.13 -7.94
CA GLU A 32 -17.01 4.52 -8.46
C GLU A 32 -17.25 3.12 -7.89
N ALA A 33 -16.19 2.34 -7.65
CA ALA A 33 -16.28 1.02 -7.03
C ALA A 33 -16.59 1.08 -5.53
N ALA A 34 -16.24 2.19 -4.86
CA ALA A 34 -16.43 2.38 -3.43
C ALA A 34 -17.18 3.69 -3.07
N PRO A 35 -18.40 3.92 -3.59
CA PRO A 35 -19.07 5.22 -3.55
C PRO A 35 -19.55 5.64 -2.14
N ARG A 36 -19.51 4.72 -1.16
CA ARG A 36 -19.90 4.97 0.22
C ARG A 36 -18.75 5.48 1.09
N ILE A 37 -17.51 5.41 0.61
CA ILE A 37 -16.33 5.80 1.39
C ILE A 37 -16.10 7.32 1.26
N PRO A 38 -15.96 8.06 2.37
CA PRO A 38 -15.62 9.48 2.32
C PRO A 38 -14.32 9.75 1.53
N PRO A 39 -14.22 10.83 0.73
CA PRO A 39 -13.05 11.07 -0.11
C PRO A 39 -11.72 11.13 0.64
N ILE A 40 -11.71 11.71 1.86
CA ILE A 40 -10.50 11.76 2.70
C ILE A 40 -10.06 10.38 3.17
N GLU A 41 -10.99 9.48 3.40
CA GLU A 41 -10.69 8.11 3.80
C GLU A 41 -10.17 7.30 2.61
N LEU A 42 -10.81 7.45 1.45
CA LEU A 42 -10.33 6.84 0.21
C LEU A 42 -8.91 7.29 -0.14
N PHE A 43 -8.60 8.57 0.07
CA PHE A 43 -7.25 9.10 -0.06
C PHE A 43 -6.25 8.29 0.78
N TRP A 44 -6.50 8.11 2.08
CA TRP A 44 -5.59 7.36 2.95
C TRP A 44 -5.52 5.88 2.60
N ARG A 45 -6.65 5.24 2.29
CA ARG A 45 -6.70 3.83 1.87
C ARG A 45 -5.82 3.59 0.64
N VAL A 46 -5.89 4.44 -0.38
CA VAL A 46 -5.04 4.35 -1.57
C VAL A 46 -3.55 4.51 -1.23
N HIS A 47 -3.20 5.41 -0.32
CA HIS A 47 -1.80 5.57 0.11
C HIS A 47 -1.30 4.36 0.90
N PHE A 48 -2.13 3.75 1.74
CA PHE A 48 -1.78 2.51 2.45
C PHE A 48 -1.60 1.34 1.48
N MET A 49 -2.52 1.19 0.51
CA MET A 49 -2.41 0.19 -0.54
C MET A 49 -1.10 0.35 -1.32
N LEU A 50 -0.78 1.58 -1.74
CA LEU A 50 0.46 1.89 -2.45
C LEU A 50 1.70 1.63 -1.58
N GLY A 51 1.65 2.00 -0.31
CA GLY A 51 2.75 1.76 0.64
C GLY A 51 3.03 0.28 0.87
N ALA A 52 1.98 -0.52 1.10
CA ALA A 52 2.09 -1.97 1.26
C ALA A 52 2.65 -2.63 -0.02
N ALA A 53 2.20 -2.19 -1.18
CA ALA A 53 2.70 -2.66 -2.47
C ALA A 53 4.17 -2.29 -2.69
N ALA A 54 4.53 -1.02 -2.48
CA ALA A 54 5.90 -0.54 -2.66
C ALA A 54 6.87 -1.25 -1.70
N PHE A 55 6.51 -1.39 -0.43
CA PHE A 55 7.30 -2.10 0.58
C PHE A 55 7.52 -3.58 0.20
N SER A 56 6.44 -4.28 -0.14
CA SER A 56 6.49 -5.70 -0.51
C SER A 56 7.38 -5.93 -1.73
N MET A 57 7.26 -5.05 -2.73
CA MET A 57 8.05 -5.15 -3.97
C MET A 57 9.51 -4.75 -3.76
N SER A 58 9.81 -3.72 -2.96
CA SER A 58 11.20 -3.34 -2.65
C SER A 58 11.91 -4.41 -1.82
N GLY A 59 11.19 -5.05 -0.90
CA GLY A 59 11.69 -6.10 0.00
C GLY A 59 11.54 -7.52 -0.54
N ILE A 60 11.11 -7.71 -1.79
CA ILE A 60 10.58 -8.99 -2.29
C ILE A 60 11.59 -10.14 -2.18
N LYS A 61 12.89 -9.89 -2.33
CA LYS A 61 13.92 -10.92 -2.20
C LYS A 61 14.04 -11.43 -0.77
N ALA A 62 14.04 -10.51 0.20
CA ALA A 62 14.14 -10.85 1.62
C ALA A 62 12.86 -11.57 2.09
N LEU A 63 11.69 -11.04 1.75
CA LEU A 63 10.41 -11.66 2.11
C LEU A 63 10.28 -13.08 1.54
N ARG A 64 10.73 -13.30 0.30
CA ARG A 64 10.76 -14.65 -0.30
C ARG A 64 11.75 -15.58 0.38
N ALA A 65 12.93 -15.08 0.79
CA ALA A 65 13.90 -15.88 1.52
C ALA A 65 13.37 -16.31 2.90
N ILE A 66 12.65 -15.42 3.60
CA ILE A 66 11.94 -15.74 4.85
C ILE A 66 10.87 -16.80 4.59
N ALA A 67 10.05 -16.62 3.55
CA ALA A 67 9.00 -17.59 3.20
C ALA A 67 9.56 -19.00 2.86
N GLU A 68 10.69 -19.05 2.16
CA GLU A 68 11.40 -20.30 1.89
C GLU A 68 11.94 -20.94 3.17
N THR A 69 12.54 -20.14 4.05
CA THR A 69 13.17 -20.62 5.30
C THR A 69 12.13 -21.14 6.28
N ASP A 70 11.05 -20.39 6.49
CA ASP A 70 10.08 -20.66 7.55
C ASP A 70 8.98 -21.65 7.11
N PHE A 71 8.66 -21.68 5.81
CA PHE A 71 7.56 -22.48 5.28
C PHE A 71 7.97 -23.46 4.18
N GLY A 72 9.21 -23.41 3.68
CA GLY A 72 9.65 -24.26 2.56
C GLY A 72 8.96 -23.92 1.23
N VAL A 73 8.45 -22.69 1.07
CA VAL A 73 7.66 -22.29 -0.10
C VAL A 73 8.37 -21.21 -0.91
N ASN A 74 8.76 -21.57 -2.13
CA ASN A 74 9.30 -20.62 -3.10
C ASN A 74 8.18 -19.86 -3.80
N THR A 75 7.76 -18.76 -3.19
CA THR A 75 6.68 -17.93 -3.72
C THR A 75 7.20 -17.05 -4.86
N SER A 76 6.64 -17.14 -6.06
CA SER A 76 7.00 -16.29 -7.21
C SER A 76 6.47 -14.86 -7.04
N ILE A 77 7.04 -13.89 -7.77
CA ILE A 77 6.54 -12.51 -7.77
C ILE A 77 5.08 -12.46 -8.25
N GLU A 78 4.72 -13.27 -9.24
CA GLU A 78 3.34 -13.36 -9.73
C GLU A 78 2.39 -13.84 -8.63
N GLN A 79 2.79 -14.84 -7.84
CA GLN A 79 1.99 -15.32 -6.71
C GLN A 79 1.84 -14.24 -5.64
N VAL A 80 2.89 -13.49 -5.32
CA VAL A 80 2.81 -12.35 -4.40
C VAL A 80 1.83 -11.29 -4.91
N MET A 81 1.90 -10.93 -6.20
CA MET A 81 0.95 -9.98 -6.80
C MET A 81 -0.48 -10.49 -6.75
N ARG A 82 -0.71 -11.79 -6.98
CA ARG A 82 -2.05 -12.42 -6.86
C ARG A 82 -2.58 -12.41 -5.44
N LEU A 83 -1.73 -12.55 -4.42
CA LEU A 83 -2.10 -12.44 -3.01
C LEU A 83 -2.40 -10.99 -2.60
N MET A 84 -1.71 -10.02 -3.22
CA MET A 84 -1.93 -8.60 -2.94
C MET A 84 -3.30 -8.13 -3.41
N VAL A 85 -3.79 -8.56 -4.57
CA VAL A 85 -5.09 -8.10 -5.13
C VAL A 85 -6.26 -8.22 -4.12
N PRO A 86 -6.56 -9.39 -3.54
CA PRO A 86 -7.65 -9.52 -2.57
C PRO A 86 -7.36 -8.82 -1.23
N PHE A 87 -6.09 -8.71 -0.82
CA PHE A 87 -5.71 -7.96 0.39
C PHE A 87 -6.02 -6.47 0.24
N LEU A 88 -5.64 -5.89 -0.91
CA LEU A 88 -5.88 -4.48 -1.23
C LEU A 88 -7.38 -4.21 -1.43
N ALA A 89 -8.09 -5.09 -2.15
CA ALA A 89 -9.54 -4.97 -2.29
C ALA A 89 -10.31 -5.16 -0.96
N GLY A 90 -9.81 -6.01 -0.06
CA GLY A 90 -10.39 -6.19 1.28
C GLY A 90 -10.16 -4.98 2.19
N ALA A 91 -9.05 -4.26 2.03
CA ALA A 91 -8.81 -3.00 2.72
C ALA A 91 -9.87 -1.92 2.36
N ASP A 92 -10.48 -2.01 1.18
CA ASP A 92 -11.61 -1.16 0.79
C ASP A 92 -12.93 -1.54 1.50
N HIS A 93 -13.04 -2.72 2.10
CA HIS A 93 -14.23 -3.16 2.84
C HIS A 93 -14.10 -3.13 4.37
N ALA A 94 -12.89 -3.28 4.92
CA ALA A 94 -12.69 -3.52 6.36
C ALA A 94 -12.76 -2.29 7.28
N MET A 95 -12.70 -1.07 6.74
CA MET A 95 -12.60 0.16 7.54
C MET A 95 -13.97 0.80 7.89
N ASP A 96 -15.09 0.07 7.75
CA ASP A 96 -16.46 0.56 7.98
C ASP A 96 -16.91 0.60 9.46
N THR A 97 -16.01 0.35 10.42
CA THR A 97 -16.36 0.35 11.86
C THR A 97 -15.29 1.02 12.70
N GLY A 98 -15.71 1.88 13.64
CA GLY A 98 -14.85 2.63 14.57
C GLY A 98 -13.93 1.78 15.46
N GLU A 99 -14.09 0.45 15.45
CA GLU A 99 -13.15 -0.53 16.02
C GLU A 99 -11.83 -0.65 15.23
N SER A 100 -11.82 -0.24 13.95
CA SER A 100 -10.71 -0.40 13.00
C SER A 100 -9.50 0.50 13.28
N ILE A 101 -9.63 1.59 14.04
CA ILE A 101 -8.51 2.49 14.35
C ILE A 101 -7.47 1.77 15.23
N ASN A 102 -7.94 1.02 16.23
CA ASN A 102 -7.05 0.24 17.11
C ASN A 102 -6.43 -0.95 16.37
N HIS A 103 -7.13 -1.55 15.41
CA HIS A 103 -6.59 -2.64 14.60
C HIS A 103 -5.57 -2.14 13.56
N GLY A 104 -5.81 -0.98 12.94
CA GLY A 104 -4.87 -0.34 12.01
C GLY A 104 -3.56 0.06 12.66
N LEU A 105 -3.60 0.63 13.86
CA LEU A 105 -2.40 0.91 14.66
C LEU A 105 -1.64 -0.37 15.07
N ARG A 106 -2.34 -1.47 15.34
CA ARG A 106 -1.70 -2.76 15.68
C ARG A 106 -1.01 -3.40 14.47
N VAL A 107 -1.63 -3.35 13.29
CA VAL A 107 -1.02 -3.87 12.04
C VAL A 107 0.21 -3.05 11.65
N LEU A 108 0.15 -1.72 11.75
CA LEU A 108 1.30 -0.85 11.52
C LEU A 108 2.41 -1.05 12.56
N GLY A 109 2.04 -1.28 13.83
CA GLY A 109 2.98 -1.62 14.90
C GLY A 109 3.70 -2.95 14.67
N SER A 110 2.99 -3.98 14.21
CA SER A 110 3.59 -5.28 13.90
C SER A 110 4.55 -5.22 12.70
N ILE A 111 4.25 -4.40 11.68
CA ILE A 111 5.14 -4.22 10.53
C ILE A 111 6.39 -3.39 10.94
N ALA A 112 6.23 -2.37 11.78
CA ALA A 112 7.35 -1.56 12.27
C ALA A 112 8.31 -2.34 13.18
N ILE A 113 7.79 -3.25 14.03
CA ILE A 113 8.60 -4.08 14.94
C ILE A 113 9.47 -5.07 14.15
N VAL A 114 8.96 -5.62 13.04
CA VAL A 114 9.72 -6.56 12.18
C VAL A 114 10.86 -5.86 11.41
N VAL A 115 10.78 -4.54 11.20
CA VAL A 115 11.74 -3.79 10.37
C VAL A 115 12.84 -3.09 11.17
N ILE A 116 12.65 -2.84 12.48
CA ILE A 116 13.67 -2.21 13.34
C ILE A 116 14.48 -3.26 14.13
N GLY A 117 14.00 -4.50 14.22
CA GLY A 117 14.60 -5.58 15.01
C GLY A 117 15.44 -6.62 14.24
N GLY A 118 15.82 -6.36 12.99
CA GLY A 118 16.62 -7.26 12.15
C GLY A 118 17.92 -6.63 11.68
#